data_AF-A0A6A8QIW2-F1
#
_entry.id   AF-A0A6A8QIW2-F1
#
_cell.length_a   1.000
_cell.length_b   1.000
_cell.length_c   1.000
_cell.angle_alpha   90.00
_cell.angle_beta   90.00
_cell.angle_gamma   90.00
#
_symmetry.space_group_name_H-M   'P 1'
#
loop_
_entity.id
_entity.type
_entity.pdbx_description
1 polymer ?
#
loop_
_entity_poly.entity_id
_entity_poly.type
_entity_poly.pdbx_seq_one_letter_code
_entity_poly.pdbx_strand_id
1 'polypeptide(L)'
;MVGQTPIRHPVASVLPAVCLGLFSLIWIFQSALGPRPDEPVAAIFPPWTSPEAAVLAMASADAGAILGFGRWPNVIIAQSPDPGFASRLRRSGALIVTRAPRLTGCMQ
;
A
#
# COMPACT_ATOMS: atom_id res chain seq x y z
N MET A 1 -25.18 55.20 -3.54
CA MET A 1 -24.76 54.67 -4.86
C MET A 1 -24.25 53.25 -4.64
N VAL A 2 -24.85 52.31 -5.37
CA VAL A 2 -24.85 50.86 -5.12
C VAL A 2 -23.45 50.26 -5.29
N GLY A 3 -22.98 49.54 -4.25
CA GLY A 3 -21.72 48.79 -4.28
C GLY A 3 -21.83 47.59 -5.22
N GLN A 4 -20.99 47.57 -6.24
CA GLN A 4 -20.80 46.42 -7.12
C GLN A 4 -19.98 45.35 -6.38
N THR A 5 -20.61 44.25 -5.99
CA THR A 5 -19.91 43.00 -5.68
C THR A 5 -19.85 42.14 -6.94
N PRO A 6 -18.67 41.91 -7.54
CA PRO A 6 -18.54 41.06 -8.71
C PRO A 6 -18.84 39.60 -8.30
N ILE A 7 -19.85 39.03 -8.95
CA ILE A 7 -20.28 37.63 -8.85
C ILE A 7 -19.18 36.73 -9.46
N ARG A 8 -18.11 36.46 -8.70
CA ARG A 8 -17.13 35.42 -9.04
C ARG A 8 -17.66 34.09 -8.51
N HIS A 9 -17.96 33.17 -9.43
CA HIS A 9 -18.60 31.89 -9.18
C HIS A 9 -18.01 31.15 -7.96
N PRO A 10 -18.77 30.97 -6.85
CA PRO A 10 -18.27 30.33 -5.63
C PRO A 10 -17.79 28.91 -5.90
N VAL A 11 -18.41 28.23 -6.88
CA VAL A 11 -18.05 26.88 -7.35
C VAL A 11 -16.60 26.75 -7.85
N ALA A 12 -15.98 27.80 -8.38
CA ALA A 12 -14.58 27.75 -8.80
C ALA A 12 -13.60 27.82 -7.60
N SER A 13 -14.07 28.30 -6.44
CA SER A 13 -13.26 28.47 -5.22
C SER A 13 -13.34 27.27 -4.28
N VAL A 14 -14.45 26.51 -4.32
CA VAL A 14 -14.61 25.29 -3.49
C VAL A 14 -13.83 24.11 -4.08
N LEU A 15 -13.55 24.13 -5.39
CA LEU A 15 -12.82 23.08 -6.10
C LEU A 15 -11.45 22.74 -5.45
N PRO A 16 -10.53 23.69 -5.22
CA PRO A 16 -9.25 23.39 -4.59
C PRO A 16 -9.41 22.89 -3.14
N ALA A 17 -10.38 23.41 -2.39
CA ALA A 17 -10.64 23.00 -1.01
C ALA A 17 -11.14 21.54 -0.93
N VAL A 18 -12.02 21.13 -1.86
CA VAL A 18 -12.52 19.75 -1.95
C VAL A 18 -11.42 18.81 -2.40
N CYS A 19 -10.59 19.20 -3.37
CA CYS A 19 -9.44 18.41 -3.78
C CYS A 19 -8.46 18.17 -2.62
N LEU A 20 -8.12 19.21 -1.85
CA LEU A 20 -7.26 19.08 -0.66
C LEU A 20 -7.89 18.19 0.41
N GLY A 21 -9.19 18.34 0.65
CA GLY A 21 -9.94 17.50 1.59
C GLY A 21 -9.93 16.03 1.20
N LEU A 22 -10.26 15.72 -0.06
CA LEU A 22 -10.22 14.36 -0.60
C LEU A 22 -8.80 13.79 -0.58
N PHE A 23 -7.79 14.58 -0.96
CA PHE A 23 -6.40 14.13 -0.94
C PHE A 23 -5.93 13.81 0.48
N SER A 24 -6.27 14.66 1.47
CA SER A 24 -5.97 14.41 2.87
C SER A 24 -6.71 13.19 3.41
N LEU A 25 -7.97 12.97 2.99
CA LEU A 25 -8.74 11.81 3.43
C LEU A 25 -8.18 10.52 2.85
N ILE A 26 -7.82 10.52 1.56
CA ILE A 26 -7.15 9.39 0.89
C ILE A 26 -5.80 9.14 1.57
N TRP A 27 -5.03 10.19 1.88
CA TRP A 27 -3.75 10.08 2.57
C TRP A 27 -3.89 9.44 3.95
N ILE A 28 -4.82 9.94 4.77
CA ILE A 28 -5.09 9.41 6.12
C ILE A 28 -5.56 7.96 6.02
N PHE A 29 -6.49 7.65 5.12
CA PHE A 29 -7.04 6.31 4.94
C PHE A 29 -5.95 5.31 4.55
N GLN A 30 -5.08 5.69 3.60
CA GLN A 30 -3.92 4.90 3.20
C GLN A 30 -2.93 4.73 4.35
N SER A 31 -2.68 5.77 5.14
CA SER A 31 -1.75 5.72 6.28
C SER A 31 -2.28 4.89 7.47
N ALA A 32 -3.59 4.86 7.68
CA ALA A 32 -4.21 4.19 8.82
C ALA A 32 -4.42 2.69 8.55
N LEU A 33 -4.88 2.33 7.35
CA LEU A 33 -5.17 0.93 6.99
C LEU A 33 -4.03 0.27 6.21
N GLY A 34 -3.13 1.03 5.59
CA GLY A 34 -2.01 0.50 4.83
C GLY A 34 -0.92 -0.12 5.72
N PRO A 35 -0.16 -1.11 5.21
CA PRO A 35 1.10 -1.50 5.82
C PRO A 35 2.02 -0.29 5.92
N ARG A 36 2.69 -0.12 7.07
CA ARG A 36 3.64 0.98 7.22
C ARG A 36 4.87 0.73 6.35
N PRO A 37 5.48 1.77 5.74
CA PRO A 37 6.82 1.64 5.19
C PRO A 37 7.74 1.12 6.30
N ASP A 38 8.64 0.21 5.95
CA ASP A 38 9.53 -0.52 6.87
C ASP A 38 8.84 -1.53 7.81
N GLU A 39 7.56 -1.86 7.63
CA GLU A 39 6.93 -2.97 8.38
C GLU A 39 6.98 -4.27 7.54
N PRO A 40 7.35 -5.41 8.14
CA PRO A 40 7.25 -6.70 7.47
C PRO A 40 5.82 -6.98 6.99
N VAL A 41 5.66 -7.30 5.70
CA VAL A 41 4.38 -7.72 5.12
C VAL A 41 4.43 -9.18 4.73
N ALA A 42 3.34 -9.89 5.01
CA ALA A 42 3.12 -11.25 4.52
C ALA A 42 2.29 -11.17 3.24
N ALA A 43 2.88 -11.62 2.14
CA ALA A 43 2.20 -11.77 0.86
C ALA A 43 1.78 -13.22 0.69
N ILE A 44 0.49 -13.41 0.43
CA ILE A 44 -0.11 -14.71 0.21
C ILE A 44 -0.37 -14.83 -1.28
N PHE A 45 0.35 -15.74 -1.92
CA PHE A 45 0.18 -16.11 -3.30
C PHE A 45 -0.82 -17.27 -3.43
N PRO A 46 -1.44 -17.41 -4.61
CA PRO A 46 -2.26 -18.58 -4.88
C PRO A 46 -1.47 -19.89 -4.72
N PRO A 47 -2.11 -20.98 -4.24
CA PRO A 47 -1.43 -22.26 -4.03
C PRO A 47 -0.99 -22.96 -5.33
N TRP A 48 -1.51 -22.53 -6.48
CA TRP A 48 -1.09 -23.01 -7.81
C TRP A 48 0.10 -22.22 -8.39
N THR A 49 0.55 -21.16 -7.71
CA THR A 49 1.74 -20.39 -8.12
C THR A 49 2.99 -21.17 -7.74
N SER A 50 3.92 -21.35 -8.70
CA SER A 50 5.20 -21.99 -8.40
C SER A 50 6.02 -21.11 -7.44
N PRO A 51 6.87 -21.70 -6.57
CA PRO A 51 7.72 -20.93 -5.67
C PRO A 51 8.60 -19.91 -6.41
N GLU A 52 9.07 -20.29 -7.60
CA GLU A 52 9.87 -19.45 -8.50
C GLU A 52 9.11 -18.18 -8.92
N ALA A 53 7.84 -18.35 -9.32
CA ALA A 53 6.98 -17.26 -9.74
C ALA A 53 6.63 -16.34 -8.56
N ALA A 54 6.46 -16.88 -7.36
CA ALA A 54 6.24 -16.08 -6.16
C ALA A 54 7.46 -15.23 -5.78
N VAL A 55 8.68 -15.79 -5.92
CA VAL A 55 9.94 -15.03 -5.73
C VAL A 55 10.12 -13.97 -6.82
N LEU A 56 9.79 -14.28 -8.08
CA LEU A 56 9.82 -13.31 -9.17
C LEU A 56 8.80 -12.18 -8.97
N ALA A 57 7.62 -12.51 -8.44
CA ALA A 57 6.59 -11.54 -8.08
C ALA A 57 7.05 -10.61 -6.94
N MET A 58 7.86 -11.12 -6.01
CA MET A 58 8.51 -10.32 -4.97
C MET A 58 9.58 -9.39 -5.55
N ALA A 59 10.43 -9.91 -6.44
CA ALA A 59 11.47 -9.13 -7.11
C ALA A 59 10.87 -8.01 -7.97
N SER A 60 9.82 -8.29 -8.74
CA SER A 60 9.12 -7.29 -9.57
C SER A 60 8.35 -6.24 -8.76
N ALA A 61 8.06 -6.52 -7.49
CA ALA A 61 7.47 -5.55 -6.59
C ALA A 61 8.51 -4.64 -5.90
N ASP A 62 9.80 -4.79 -6.20
CA ASP A 62 10.91 -4.13 -5.48
C ASP A 62 10.88 -4.44 -3.98
N ALA A 63 10.76 -5.73 -3.64
CA ALA A 63 10.97 -6.19 -2.27
C ALA A 63 12.39 -5.84 -1.84
N GLY A 64 12.53 -4.96 -0.84
CA GLY A 64 13.84 -4.51 -0.35
C GLY A 64 14.60 -5.63 0.36
N ALA A 65 13.89 -6.45 1.16
CA ALA A 65 14.41 -7.63 1.80
C ALA A 65 13.34 -8.72 1.91
N ILE A 66 13.68 -9.96 1.55
CA ILE A 66 12.85 -11.14 1.84
C ILE A 66 13.27 -11.64 3.23
N LEU A 67 12.37 -11.51 4.20
CA LEU A 67 12.64 -11.84 5.60
C LEU A 67 12.42 -13.34 5.87
N GLY A 68 11.63 -14.01 5.04
CA GLY A 68 11.46 -15.45 5.12
C GLY A 68 10.21 -15.96 4.43
N PHE A 69 9.96 -17.25 4.59
CA PHE A 69 8.75 -17.92 4.11
C PHE A 69 7.83 -18.18 5.30
N GLY A 70 6.52 -18.06 5.07
CA GLY A 70 5.52 -18.42 6.06
C GLY A 70 5.44 -19.94 6.25
N ARG A 71 4.44 -20.39 7.01
CA ARG A 71 4.09 -21.82 7.14
C ARG A 71 3.84 -22.49 5.77
N TRP A 72 3.28 -21.67 4.88
CA TRP A 72 3.04 -21.80 3.46
C TRP A 72 4.21 -21.62 2.48
N PRO A 73 4.61 -22.51 1.53
CA PRO A 73 5.52 -22.10 0.45
C PRO A 73 4.97 -20.96 -0.44
N ASN A 74 3.65 -20.80 -0.50
CA ASN A 74 2.97 -19.70 -1.17
C ASN A 74 2.81 -18.45 -0.29
N VAL A 75 3.38 -18.43 0.91
CA VAL A 75 3.38 -17.27 1.80
C VAL A 75 4.81 -16.79 1.94
N ILE A 76 5.09 -15.58 1.44
CA ILE A 76 6.43 -14.99 1.52
C ILE A 76 6.33 -13.70 2.32
N ILE A 77 7.29 -13.51 3.23
CA ILE A 77 7.37 -12.33 4.08
C ILE A 77 8.51 -11.48 3.57
N ALA A 78 8.19 -10.23 3.27
CA ALA A 78 9.15 -9.28 2.74
C ALA A 78 8.93 -7.90 3.39
N GLN A 79 9.97 -7.09 3.37
CA GLN A 79 9.97 -5.73 3.85
C GLN A 79 10.50 -4.83 2.74
N SER A 80 9.88 -3.67 2.59
CA SER A 80 10.34 -2.63 1.68
C SER A 80 10.06 -1.27 2.33
N PRO A 81 10.99 -0.30 2.21
CA PRO A 81 10.76 1.07 2.66
C PRO A 81 9.72 1.81 1.79
N ASP A 82 9.33 1.23 0.65
CA ASP A 82 8.42 1.88 -0.28
C ASP A 82 6.94 1.73 0.13
N PRO A 83 6.20 2.83 0.34
CA PRO A 83 4.78 2.78 0.67
C PRO A 83 3.90 2.18 -0.44
N GLY A 84 4.38 2.14 -1.69
CA GLY A 84 3.75 1.50 -2.84
C GLY A 84 3.98 -0.01 -2.93
N PHE A 85 4.82 -0.59 -2.07
CA PHE A 85 5.21 -2.00 -2.13
C PHE A 85 4.02 -2.95 -2.11
N ALA A 86 3.09 -2.79 -1.16
CA ALA A 86 1.92 -3.65 -1.05
C ALA A 86 1.03 -3.61 -2.30
N SER A 87 0.91 -2.44 -2.93
CA SER A 87 0.13 -2.25 -4.15
C SER A 87 0.83 -2.84 -5.39
N ARG A 88 2.16 -2.81 -5.45
CA ARG A 88 2.92 -3.50 -6.50
C ARG A 88 2.85 -5.01 -6.32
N LEU A 89 2.92 -5.48 -5.09
CA LEU A 89 2.87 -6.90 -4.77
C LEU A 89 1.51 -7.53 -5.10
N ARG A 90 0.42 -6.81 -4.86
CA ARG A 90 -0.91 -7.20 -5.36
C ARG A 90 -0.96 -7.26 -6.89
N ARG A 91 -0.32 -6.29 -7.58
CA ARG A 91 -0.24 -6.27 -9.05
C ARG A 91 0.66 -7.38 -9.62
N SER A 92 1.67 -7.82 -8.88
CA SER A 92 2.57 -8.91 -9.28
C SER A 92 2.00 -10.31 -9.01
N GLY A 93 0.81 -10.41 -8.42
CA GLY A 93 0.07 -11.68 -8.27
C GLY A 93 -0.20 -12.12 -6.83
N ALA A 94 0.12 -11.29 -5.82
CA ALA A 94 -0.28 -11.58 -4.45
C ALA A 94 -1.79 -11.38 -4.29
N LEU A 95 -2.50 -12.41 -3.84
CA LEU A 95 -3.93 -12.35 -3.56
C LEU A 95 -4.21 -11.47 -2.34
N ILE A 96 -3.42 -11.65 -1.30
CA ILE A 96 -3.56 -10.95 -0.03
C ILE A 96 -2.19 -10.43 0.38
N VAL A 97 -2.15 -9.14 0.70
CA VAL A 97 -1.00 -8.51 1.33
C VAL A 97 -1.47 -7.95 2.66
N THR A 98 -0.95 -8.52 3.74
CA THR A 98 -1.28 -8.16 5.11
C THR A 98 -0.02 -7.85 5.88
N ARG A 99 -0.15 -7.14 7.01
CA ARG A 99 0.96 -7.01 7.96
C ARG A 99 1.36 -8.41 8.39
N ALA A 100 2.65 -8.73 8.32
CA ALA A 100 3.11 -10.00 8.84
C ALA A 100 2.79 -9.99 10.34
N PRO A 101 2.05 -10.98 10.86
CA PRO A 101 1.94 -11.10 12.30
C PRO A 101 3.37 -11.21 12.83
N ARG A 102 3.67 -10.56 13.97
CA ARG A 102 4.98 -10.64 14.69
C ARG A 102 5.38 -12.07 15.09
N LEU A 103 4.69 -13.07 14.56
CA LEU A 103 4.73 -14.50 14.81
C LEU A 103 5.69 -15.26 13.87
N THR A 104 6.32 -14.61 12.88
CA THR A 104 7.57 -15.15 12.35
C THR A 104 8.67 -14.75 13.33
N GLY A 105 8.82 -15.60 14.34
CA GLY A 105 9.59 -15.34 15.54
C GLY A 105 10.99 -14.78 15.26
N CYS A 106 11.38 -13.87 16.14
CA CYS A 106 12.66 -13.16 16.23
C CYS A 106 12.82 -11.95 15.29
N MET A 107 12.07 -10.89 15.59
CA MET A 107 12.51 -9.51 15.30
C MET A 107 12.45 -8.74 16.62
N GLN A 108 13.48 -8.93 17.43
CA GLN A 108 13.86 -8.07 18.54
C GLN A 108 15.21 -7.46 18.24
#